data_AF-A0A218W228-F1
#
_entry.id   AF-A0A218W228-F1
#
_cell.length_a   1.000
_cell.length_b   1.000
_cell.length_c   1.000
_cell.angle_alpha   90.00
_cell.angle_beta   90.00
_cell.angle_gamma   90.00
#
_symmetry.space_group_name_H-M   'P 1'
#
loop_
_entity.id
_entity.type
_entity.pdbx_description
1 polymer ?
#
loop_
_entity_poly.entity_id
_entity_poly.type
_entity_poly.pdbx_seq_one_letter_code
_entity_poly.pdbx_strand_id
1 'polypeptide(L)'
;MVLLEIIGGRKNFNPSETSEKSHFPSYTFKMMEEGKLRDLLDSCLTYDESDERVITAIKVALWCIQEDMTLRPSMTRVVQMLEGLCPVPQPLTSSPLGARLYSSFFKSISEEGTS
;
A
#
# COMPACT_ATOMS: atom_id res chain seq x y z
N MET A 1 -8.86 3.47 2.70
CA MET A 1 -9.50 2.39 3.49
C MET A 1 -10.43 1.52 2.65
N VAL A 2 -11.33 2.09 1.84
CA VAL A 2 -12.22 1.31 0.93
C VAL A 2 -11.45 0.37 -0.01
N LEU A 3 -10.32 0.83 -0.58
CA LEU A 3 -9.51 -0.02 -1.46
C LEU A 3 -8.99 -1.30 -0.78
N LEU A 4 -8.65 -1.25 0.51
CA LEU A 4 -8.28 -2.46 1.25
C LEU A 4 -9.47 -3.42 1.38
N GLU A 5 -10.67 -2.90 1.67
CA GLU A 5 -11.87 -3.74 1.80
C GLU A 5 -12.23 -4.42 0.48
N ILE A 6 -12.04 -3.74 -0.64
CA ILE A 6 -12.23 -4.32 -1.98
C ILE A 6 -11.21 -5.44 -2.22
N ILE A 7 -9.93 -5.21 -1.94
CA ILE A 7 -8.87 -6.18 -2.19
C ILE A 7 -9.03 -7.42 -1.29
N GLY A 8 -9.35 -7.23 -0.02
CA GLY A 8 -9.40 -8.30 0.97
C GLY A 8 -10.79 -8.92 1.19
N GLY A 9 -11.85 -8.39 0.57
CA GLY A 9 -13.21 -8.91 0.71
C GLY A 9 -13.75 -8.88 2.14
N ARG A 10 -13.15 -8.09 3.03
CA ARG A 10 -13.45 -8.03 4.46
C ARG A 10 -13.43 -6.60 4.98
N LYS A 11 -14.14 -6.38 6.09
CA LYS A 11 -14.18 -5.07 6.77
C LYS A 11 -12.80 -4.71 7.32
N ASN A 12 -12.50 -3.40 7.34
CA ASN A 12 -11.25 -2.91 7.93
C ASN A 12 -11.10 -3.24 9.43
N PHE A 13 -12.22 -3.35 10.15
CA PHE A 13 -12.23 -3.79 11.54
C PHE A 13 -13.25 -4.91 11.73
N ASN A 14 -12.79 -6.04 12.27
CA ASN A 14 -13.63 -7.19 12.61
C ASN A 14 -13.20 -7.77 13.97
N PRO A 15 -13.96 -7.54 15.05
CA PRO A 15 -13.61 -8.02 16.38
C PRO A 15 -13.75 -9.54 16.54
N SER A 16 -14.42 -10.23 15.61
CA SER A 16 -14.55 -11.70 15.64
C SER A 16 -13.31 -12.44 15.12
N GLU A 17 -12.32 -11.71 14.60
CA GLU A 17 -11.06 -12.25 14.09
C GLU A 17 -10.00 -12.30 15.18
N THR A 18 -8.86 -12.93 14.90
CA THR A 18 -7.71 -12.90 15.83
C THR A 18 -7.28 -11.46 16.11
N SER A 19 -6.70 -11.22 17.30
CA SER A 19 -6.24 -9.87 17.68
C SER A 19 -5.39 -9.21 16.60
N GLU A 20 -4.56 -10.00 15.91
CA GLU A 20 -3.71 -9.54 14.82
C GLU A 20 -4.50 -9.15 13.56
N LYS A 21 -5.50 -9.94 13.17
CA LYS A 21 -6.30 -9.72 11.94
C LYS A 21 -7.49 -8.79 12.15
N SER A 22 -7.80 -8.47 13.40
CA SER A 22 -8.96 -7.65 13.77
C SER A 22 -8.90 -6.25 13.16
N HIS A 23 -7.71 -5.65 13.05
CA HIS A 23 -7.47 -4.39 12.36
C HIS A 23 -6.72 -4.64 11.05
N PHE A 24 -7.49 -4.73 9.96
CA PHE A 24 -6.99 -5.15 8.65
C PHE A 24 -5.89 -4.24 8.08
N PRO A 25 -5.92 -2.89 8.22
CA PRO A 25 -4.83 -2.05 7.76
C PRO A 25 -3.47 -2.36 8.43
N SER A 26 -3.45 -2.54 9.75
CA SER A 26 -2.21 -2.92 10.47
C SER A 26 -1.73 -4.30 10.07
N TYR A 27 -2.65 -5.26 9.92
CA TYR A 27 -2.33 -6.59 9.43
C TYR A 27 -1.72 -6.56 8.02
N THR A 28 -2.24 -5.70 7.14
CA THR A 28 -1.73 -5.50 5.77
C THR A 28 -0.29 -4.98 5.78
N PHE A 29 0.03 -4.00 6.63
CA PHE A 29 1.41 -3.52 6.79
C PHE A 29 2.36 -4.64 7.24
N LYS A 30 1.95 -5.46 8.22
CA LYS A 30 2.76 -6.60 8.67
C LYS A 30 3.00 -7.62 7.55
N MET A 31 1.95 -7.99 6.81
CA MET A 31 2.09 -8.92 5.68
C MET A 31 2.94 -8.34 4.55
N MET A 32 2.98 -7.02 4.38
CA MET A 32 3.90 -6.36 3.45
C MET A 32 5.36 -6.55 3.87
N GLU A 33 5.67 -6.32 5.15
CA GLU A 33 7.02 -6.52 5.71
C GLU A 33 7.47 -7.99 5.61
N GLU A 34 6.54 -8.93 5.78
CA GLU A 34 6.79 -10.37 5.65
C GLU A 34 6.82 -10.87 4.20
N GLY A 35 6.50 -10.03 3.21
CA GLY A 35 6.42 -10.42 1.80
C GLY A 35 5.22 -11.32 1.44
N LYS A 36 4.19 -11.35 2.28
CA LYS A 36 3.00 -12.23 2.19
C LYS A 36 1.73 -11.48 1.76
N LEU A 37 1.86 -10.48 0.89
CA LEU A 37 0.73 -9.65 0.46
C LEU A 37 -0.40 -10.43 -0.23
N ARG A 38 -0.08 -11.57 -0.86
CA ARG A 38 -1.08 -12.41 -1.55
C ARG A 38 -2.01 -13.14 -0.59
N ASP A 39 -1.60 -13.33 0.66
CA ASP A 39 -2.43 -13.96 1.71
C ASP A 39 -3.57 -13.05 2.18
N LEU A 40 -3.57 -11.78 1.77
CA LEU A 40 -4.58 -10.79 2.12
C LEU A 40 -5.77 -10.76 1.16
N LEU A 41 -5.68 -11.44 0.02
CA LEU A 41 -6.63 -11.30 -1.06
C LEU A 41 -7.95 -12.01 -0.74
N ASP A 42 -9.05 -11.41 -1.20
CA ASP A 42 -10.34 -12.07 -1.15
C ASP A 42 -10.26 -13.42 -1.88
N SER A 43 -10.68 -14.48 -1.21
CA SER A 43 -10.81 -15.82 -1.79
C SER A 43 -11.68 -15.89 -3.05
N CYS A 44 -12.61 -14.94 -3.23
CA CYS A 44 -13.45 -14.83 -4.42
C CYS A 44 -12.76 -14.10 -5.58
N LEU A 45 -11.62 -13.44 -5.33
CA LEU A 45 -10.88 -12.73 -6.35
C LEU A 45 -10.12 -13.72 -7.24
N THR A 46 -10.50 -13.77 -8.52
CA THR A 46 -9.73 -14.51 -9.53
C THR A 46 -8.64 -13.61 -10.07
N TYR A 47 -7.38 -14.01 -9.89
CA TYR A 47 -6.22 -13.27 -10.39
C TYR A 47 -5.15 -14.24 -10.88
N ASP A 48 -4.29 -13.78 -11.79
CA ASP A 48 -3.10 -14.50 -12.22
C ASP A 48 -1.97 -14.22 -11.21
N GLU A 49 -1.27 -15.24 -10.73
CA GLU A 49 -0.15 -15.05 -9.80
C GLU A 49 0.94 -14.14 -10.37
N SER A 50 1.08 -14.06 -11.69
CA SER A 50 2.01 -13.12 -12.35
C SER A 50 1.49 -11.68 -12.44
N ASP A 51 0.23 -11.42 -12.05
CA ASP A 51 -0.38 -10.09 -12.07
C ASP A 51 0.10 -9.22 -10.89
N GLU A 52 1.04 -8.33 -11.18
CA GLU A 52 1.58 -7.35 -10.24
C GLU A 52 0.62 -6.19 -9.92
N ARG A 53 -0.52 -6.07 -10.62
CA ARG A 53 -1.50 -5.01 -10.33
C ARG A 53 -2.09 -5.15 -8.94
N VAL A 54 -2.25 -6.38 -8.46
CA VAL A 54 -2.77 -6.66 -7.12
C VAL A 54 -1.81 -6.12 -6.05
N ILE A 55 -0.52 -6.39 -6.20
CA ILE A 55 0.53 -5.88 -5.31
C ILE A 55 0.60 -4.36 -5.38
N THR A 56 0.49 -3.79 -6.57
CA THR A 56 0.43 -2.35 -6.79
C THR A 56 -0.74 -1.71 -6.07
N ALA A 57 -1.95 -2.29 -6.19
CA ALA A 57 -3.15 -1.80 -5.53
C ALA A 57 -3.03 -1.83 -4.00
N ILE A 58 -2.44 -2.88 -3.43
CA ILE A 58 -2.18 -2.95 -1.99
C ILE A 58 -1.21 -1.83 -1.55
N LYS A 59 -0.10 -1.63 -2.28
CA LYS A 59 0.86 -0.56 -1.97
C LYS A 59 0.21 0.82 -2.06
N VAL A 60 -0.60 1.08 -3.09
CA VAL A 60 -1.37 2.33 -3.21
C VAL A 60 -2.28 2.52 -2.01
N ALA A 61 -3.00 1.46 -1.59
CA ALA A 61 -3.88 1.52 -0.44
C ALA A 61 -3.13 1.89 0.85
N LEU A 62 -1.93 1.32 1.05
CA LEU A 62 -1.05 1.60 2.19
C LEU A 62 -0.45 3.02 2.16
N TRP A 63 -0.16 3.57 0.98
CA TRP A 63 0.21 4.99 0.83
C TRP A 63 -0.93 5.93 1.21
N CYS A 64 -2.17 5.58 0.87
CA CYS A 64 -3.34 6.42 1.16
C CYS A 64 -3.69 6.51 2.65
N ILE A 65 -3.21 5.56 3.47
CA ILE A 65 -3.52 5.49 4.91
C ILE A 65 -2.32 5.80 5.81
N GLN A 66 -1.26 6.39 5.25
CA GLN A 66 -0.10 6.83 6.03
C GLN A 66 -0.55 7.71 7.20
N GLU A 67 0.09 7.55 8.35
CA GLU A 67 -0.27 8.32 9.55
C GLU A 67 0.00 9.82 9.32
N ASP A 68 1.16 10.15 8.76
CA ASP A 68 1.48 11.49 8.28
C ASP A 68 0.69 11.81 7.00
N MET A 69 -0.18 12.81 7.11
CA MET A 69 -1.04 13.26 6.01
C MET A 69 -0.24 13.84 4.83
N THR A 70 0.95 14.38 5.07
CA THR A 70 1.80 14.97 4.02
C THR A 70 2.39 13.92 3.08
N LEU A 71 2.46 12.66 3.53
CA LEU A 71 2.95 11.52 2.76
C LEU A 71 1.85 10.86 1.93
N ARG A 72 0.58 11.22 2.17
CA ARG A 72 -0.55 10.64 1.42
C ARG A 72 -0.58 11.24 0.02
N PRO A 73 -0.65 10.41 -1.04
CA PRO A 73 -0.74 10.90 -2.41
C PRO A 73 -2.07 11.63 -2.65
N SER A 74 -2.07 12.61 -3.55
CA SER A 74 -3.31 13.21 -4.06
C SER A 74 -4.14 12.16 -4.81
N MET A 75 -5.46 12.36 -4.89
CA MET A 75 -6.32 11.43 -5.63
C MET A 75 -5.93 11.29 -7.11
N THR A 76 -5.47 12.36 -7.74
CA THR A 76 -4.93 12.31 -9.11
C THR A 76 -3.73 11.36 -9.19
N ARG A 77 -2.80 11.45 -8.22
CA ARG A 77 -1.63 10.56 -8.17
C ARG A 77 -2.04 9.12 -7.90
N VAL A 78 -3.01 8.89 -7.02
CA VAL A 78 -3.57 7.55 -6.74
C VAL A 78 -4.09 6.91 -8.03
N VAL A 79 -4.83 7.65 -8.85
CA VAL A 79 -5.32 7.13 -10.15
C VAL A 79 -4.16 6.78 -11.08
N GLN A 80 -3.18 7.68 -11.24
CA GLN A 80 -1.99 7.41 -12.05
C GLN A 80 -1.21 6.18 -11.60
N MET A 81 -1.12 5.95 -10.28
CA MET A 81 -0.46 4.77 -9.71
C MET A 81 -1.24 3.48 -10.03
N LEU A 82 -2.57 3.52 -9.96
CA LEU A 82 -3.43 2.37 -10.25
C LEU A 82 -3.50 2.04 -11.75
N GLU A 83 -3.43 3.05 -12.62
CA GLU A 83 -3.37 2.91 -14.08
C GLU A 83 -1.98 2.47 -14.58
N GLY A 84 -0.99 2.37 -13.68
CA GLY A 84 0.38 2.00 -14.05
C GLY A 84 1.16 3.10 -14.76
N LEU A 85 0.67 4.34 -14.73
CA LEU A 85 1.31 5.50 -15.35
C LEU A 85 2.51 6.01 -14.55
N CYS A 86 2.67 5.57 -13.30
CA CYS A 86 3.83 5.87 -12.49
C CYS A 86 4.18 4.72 -11.54
N PRO A 87 5.47 4.57 -11.18
CA PRO A 87 5.90 3.52 -10.28
C PRO A 87 5.36 3.77 -8.87
N VAL A 88 5.03 2.67 -8.18
CA VAL A 88 4.59 2.67 -6.80
C VAL A 88 5.74 2.17 -5.91
N PRO A 89 6.47 3.07 -5.21
CA PRO A 89 7.50 2.65 -4.29
C PRO A 89 6.88 1.89 -3.11
N GLN A 90 7.70 1.12 -2.39
CA GLN A 90 7.26 0.49 -1.16
C GLN A 90 6.77 1.56 -0.17
N PRO A 91 5.53 1.45 0.34
CA PRO A 91 4.99 2.33 1.37
C PRO A 91 5.85 2.35 2.62
N LEU A 92 5.87 3.49 3.30
CA LEU A 92 6.60 3.64 4.54
C LEU A 92 5.93 2.80 5.62
N THR A 93 6.68 1.85 6.13
CA THR A 93 6.43 1.19 7.40
C THR A 93 7.09 2.02 8.49
N SER A 94 6.58 1.98 9.73
CA SER A 94 7.16 2.66 10.90
C SER A 94 8.60 2.24 11.25
N SER A 95 9.23 1.37 10.46
CA SER A 95 10.67 1.08 10.53
C SER A 95 11.52 2.31 10.15
N PRO A 96 12.58 2.64 10.94
CA PRO A 96 13.52 3.75 10.68
C PRO A 96 14.20 3.72 9.30
N LEU A 97 14.18 2.59 8.61
CA LEU A 97 14.77 2.43 7.28
C LEU A 97 13.86 2.99 6.17
N GLY A 98 12.53 2.90 6.34
CA GLY A 98 11.56 3.41 5.38
C GLY A 98 11.72 4.92 5.17
N ALA A 99 11.82 5.67 6.27
CA ALA A 99 12.00 7.13 6.24
C ALA A 99 13.24 7.59 5.45
N ARG A 100 14.35 6.80 5.46
CA ARG A 100 15.58 7.14 4.72
C ARG A 100 15.45 6.93 3.21
N LEU A 101 14.76 5.87 2.79
CA LEU A 101 14.51 5.60 1.38
C LEU A 101 13.57 6.63 0.76
N TYR A 102 12.60 7.13 1.53
CA TYR A 102 11.74 8.23 1.09
C TYR A 102 12.51 9.54 0.88
N SER A 103 13.33 9.94 1.86
CA SER A 103 14.13 11.16 1.76
C SER A 103 15.03 11.15 0.52
N SER A 104 15.63 9.99 0.20
CA SER A 104 16.46 9.85 -1.00
C SER A 104 15.65 9.86 -2.30
N PHE A 105 14.47 9.21 -2.34
CA PHE A 105 13.60 9.23 -3.52
C PHE A 105 13.01 10.63 -3.81
N PHE A 106 12.53 11.35 -2.79
CA PHE A 106 12.03 12.72 -2.97
C PHE A 106 13.15 13.70 -3.34
N LYS A 107 14.35 13.50 -2.79
CA LYS A 107 15.52 14.28 -3.22
C LYS A 107 15.83 14.04 -4.69
N SER A 108 15.76 12.78 -5.15
CA SER A 108 15.95 12.43 -6.56
C SER A 108 14.89 13.07 -7.47
N ILE A 109 13.61 13.04 -7.09
CA ILE A 109 12.53 13.67 -7.87
C ILE A 109 12.67 15.20 -7.92
N SER A 110 13.14 15.81 -6.83
CA SER A 110 13.36 17.26 -6.78
C SER A 110 14.51 17.72 -7.67
N GLU A 111 15.53 16.87 -7.88
CA GLU A 111 16.68 17.21 -8.73
C GLU A 111 16.37 17.06 -10.23
N GLU A 112 15.40 16.21 -10.61
CA GLU A 112 14.97 16.00 -12.00
C GLU A 112 14.07 17.12 -12.55
N GLY A 113 13.61 18.05 -11.71
CA GLY A 113 12.77 19.20 -12.08
C GLY A 113 13.53 20.50 -12.40
N THR A 114 14.87 20.48 -12.36
CA THR A 114 15.74 21.62 -12.71
C THR A 114 16.73 21.23 -13.80
N SER A 115 16.26 21.13 -15.03
CA SER A 115 17.06 21.25 -16.26
C SER A 115 16.18 21.68 -17.43
#